data_AF-A0A258KWZ5-F1
#
_entry.id   AF-A0A258KWZ5-F1
#
_cell.length_a   1.000
_cell.length_b   1.000
_cell.length_c   1.000
_cell.angle_alpha   90.00
_cell.angle_beta   90.00
_cell.angle_gamma   90.00
#
_symmetry.space_group_name_H-M   'P 1'
#
loop_
_entity.id
_entity.type
_entity.pdbx_description
1 polymer ?
#
loop_
_entity_poly.entity_id
_entity_poly.type
_entity_poly.pdbx_seq_one_letter_code
_entity_poly.pdbx_strand_id
1 'polypeptide(L)' 'MTHDPVLIAYTAKRGKNNRVYWSRIGHADPHDIGAGLTITLDALPINGRIILLEPDADDHTRALRQLMRASQPIEE' A
#
# COMPACT_ATOMS: atom_id res chain seq x y z
N MET A 1 -19.13 -3.92 10.96
CA MET A 1 -18.61 -5.09 10.25
C MET A 1 -17.24 -4.70 9.73
N THR A 2 -16.19 -5.35 10.19
CA THR A 2 -14.82 -5.07 9.77
C THR A 2 -14.66 -5.64 8.37
N HIS A 3 -14.85 -4.81 7.35
CA HIS A 3 -14.49 -5.20 6.00
C HIS A 3 -12.96 -5.20 5.97
N ASP A 4 -12.35 -6.38 6.03
CA ASP A 4 -10.94 -6.51 5.68
C ASP A 4 -10.72 -5.87 4.30
N PRO A 5 -9.66 -5.05 4.12
CA PRO A 5 -9.46 -4.32 2.88
C PRO A 5 -9.31 -5.29 1.72
N VAL A 6 -10.18 -5.15 0.72
CA VAL A 6 -10.26 -6.09 -0.40
C VAL A 6 -9.05 -5.93 -1.31
N LEU A 7 -8.53 -4.70 -1.45
CA LEU A 7 -7.32 -4.43 -2.22
C LEU A 7 -6.40 -3.46 -1.48
N ILE A 8 -5.11 -3.61 -1.72
CA ILE A 8 -4.05 -2.75 -1.18
C ILE A 8 -3.54 -1.85 -2.28
N ALA A 9 -3.41 -0.56 -1.97
CA ALA A 9 -2.92 0.45 -2.90
C ALA A 9 -1.40 0.59 -2.80
N TYR A 10 -0.72 0.44 -3.94
CA TYR A 10 0.71 0.62 -4.07
C TYR A 10 1.06 1.70 -5.08
N THR A 11 2.23 2.29 -4.86
CA THR A 11 2.97 2.99 -5.90
C THR A 11 4.24 2.21 -6.23
N ALA A 12 4.61 2.21 -7.51
CA ALA A 12 5.82 1.58 -7.99
C ALA A 12 6.76 2.64 -8.57
N LYS A 13 7.97 2.74 -8.04
CA LYS A 13 9.02 3.64 -8.53
C LYS A 13 10.18 2.83 -9.09
N ARG A 14 10.58 3.13 -10.32
CA ARG A 14 11.80 2.55 -10.91
C ARG A 14 13.01 3.35 -10.43
N GLY A 15 13.96 2.67 -9.80
CA GLY A 15 15.25 3.25 -9.42
C GLY A 15 16.28 3.20 -10.55
N LYS A 16 17.42 3.84 -10.33
CA LYS A 16 18.53 3.96 -11.31
C LYS A 16 19.05 2.60 -11.81
N ASN A 17 18.96 1.55 -10.99
CA ASN A 17 19.46 0.21 -11.33
C ASN A 17 18.37 -0.68 -11.96
N ASN A 18 17.36 -0.09 -12.58
CA ASN A 18 16.18 -0.77 -13.15
C ASN A 18 15.34 -1.57 -12.12
N ARG A 19 15.69 -1.50 -10.83
CA ARG A 19 14.93 -2.10 -9.73
C ARG A 19 13.63 -1.34 -9.50
N VAL A 20 12.53 -2.08 -9.29
CA VAL A 20 11.22 -1.51 -8.98
C VAL A 20 11.03 -1.55 -7.47
N TYR A 21 10.84 -0.37 -6.88
CA TYR A 21 10.51 -0.20 -5.48
C TYR A 21 9.01 -0.05 -5.35
N TRP A 22 8.42 -0.97 -4.60
CA TRP A 22 7.01 -0.96 -4.28
C TRP A 22 6.82 -0.33 -2.92
N SER A 23 5.86 0.57 -2.79
CA SER A 23 5.50 1.19 -1.52
C SER A 23 4.00 1.15 -1.38
N ARG A 24 3.52 0.65 -0.24
CA ARG A 24 2.11 0.73 0.12
C ARG A 24 1.78 2.19 0.40
N ILE A 25 0.70 2.67 -0.19
CA ILE A 25 0.23 4.06 -0.08
C ILE A 25 -1.23 4.14 0.41
N GLY A 26 -1.89 3.01 0.62
CA GLY A 26 -3.26 2.98 1.13
C GLY A 26 -3.94 1.62 0.95
N HIS A 27 -5.26 1.64 0.99
CA HIS A 27 -6.14 0.49 0.81
C HIS A 27 -7.39 0.88 0.02
N ALA A 28 -8.09 -0.12 -0.50
CA ALA A 28 -9.36 0.06 -1.17
C ALA A 28 -10.39 -0.95 -0.67
N ASP A 29 -11.56 -0.41 -0.33
CA ASP A 29 -12.69 -1.13 0.22
C ASP A 29 -13.87 -1.11 -0.76
N PRO A 30 -14.75 -2.12 -0.74
CA PRO A 30 -16.00 -2.07 -1.47
C PRO A 30 -16.79 -0.83 -1.04
N HIS A 31 -17.29 -0.08 -2.03
CA HIS A 31 -18.14 1.06 -1.76
C HIS A 31 -19.50 0.59 -1.27
N ASP A 32 -20.10 1.35 -0.35
CA ASP A 32 -21.39 1.00 0.28
C ASP A 32 -22.57 1.04 -0.71
N ILE A 33 -22.41 1.77 -1.82
CA ILE A 33 -23.48 1.98 -2.81
C ILE A 33 -22.98 1.69 -4.23
N GLY A 34 -23.37 0.52 -4.77
CA GLY A 34 -23.06 0.12 -6.15
C GLY A 34 -21.76 -0.68 -6.31
N ALA A 35 -21.44 -1.03 -7.56
CA ALA A 35 -20.25 -1.83 -7.89
C ALA A 35 -19.00 -0.94 -8.02
N GLY A 36 -18.57 -0.35 -6.91
CA GLY A 36 -17.42 0.55 -6.84
C GLY A 36 -16.46 0.22 -5.70
N LEU A 37 -15.30 0.89 -5.70
CA LEU A 37 -14.31 0.82 -4.63
C LEU A 37 -14.07 2.22 -4.07
N THR A 38 -13.97 2.32 -2.75
CA THR A 38 -13.51 3.51 -2.04
C THR A 38 -12.03 3.34 -1.76
N ILE A 39 -11.19 4.29 -2.20
CA ILE A 39 -9.73 4.22 -1.99
C ILE A 39 -9.35 5.24 -0.91
N THR A 40 -8.73 4.74 0.15
CA THR A 40 -8.16 5.57 1.23
C THR A 40 -6.65 5.60 1.07
N LEU A 41 -6.07 6.80 0.91
CA LEU A 41 -4.63 6.99 0.69
C LEU A 41 -3.98 7.68 1.89
N ASP A 42 -2.93 7.05 2.42
CA ASP A 42 -2.05 7.65 3.44
C ASP A 42 -0.97 8.54 2.80
N ALA A 43 -0.64 8.29 1.53
CA ALA A 43 0.37 9.03 0.79
C ALA A 43 -0.03 9.21 -0.69
N LEU A 44 0.29 10.37 -1.25
CA LEU A 44 0.03 10.65 -2.67
C LEU A 44 1.21 10.19 -3.55
N PRO A 45 0.96 9.41 -4.62
CA PRO A 45 2.01 9.01 -5.54
C PRO A 45 2.45 10.21 -6.39
N ILE A 46 3.74 10.54 -6.32
CA ILE A 46 4.34 11.64 -7.10
C ILE A 46 4.16 11.44 -8.60
N ASN A 47 4.13 10.19 -9.06
CA ASN A 47 4.00 9.83 -10.47
C ASN A 47 2.54 9.60 -10.90
N GLY A 48 1.56 9.84 -10.02
CA GLY A 48 0.12 9.72 -10.34
C GLY A 48 -0.39 8.31 -10.62
N ARG A 49 0.43 7.27 -10.41
CA ARG A 49 0.04 5.87 -10.65
C ARG A 49 -0.21 5.13 -9.33
N ILE A 50 -1.40 4.54 -9.23
CA ILE A 50 -1.84 3.67 -8.14
C ILE A 50 -2.06 2.28 -8.71
N ILE A 51 -1.59 1.26 -8.01
CA ILE A 51 -1.75 -0.14 -8.37
C ILE A 51 -2.51 -0.80 -7.22
N LEU A 52 -3.68 -1.36 -7.51
CA LEU A 52 -4.49 -2.10 -6.54
C LEU A 52 -4.24 -3.60 -6.72
N LEU A 53 -3.90 -4.30 -5.63
CA LEU A 53 -3.67 -5.75 -5.63
C LEU A 53 -4.36 -6.38 -4.43
N GLU A 54 -4.77 -7.64 -4.56
CA GLU A 54 -5.27 -8.42 -3.43
C GLU A 54 -4.18 -8.61 -2.36
N PRO A 55 -4.56 -8.69 -1.07
CA PRO A 55 -3.62 -9.00 -0.02
C PRO A 55 -3.06 -10.42 -0.23
N ASP A 56 -1.73 -10.51 -0.42
CA ASP A 56 -1.02 -11.78 -0.51
C ASP A 56 -0.18 -12.04 0.76
N ALA A 57 0.16 -13.30 1.04
CA ALA A 57 0.98 -13.68 2.19
C ALA A 57 2.36 -12.97 2.21
N ASP A 58 2.93 -12.68 1.04
CA ASP A 58 4.19 -11.94 0.91
C ASP A 58 4.02 -10.45 1.27
N ASP A 59 2.82 -9.91 1.07
CA ASP A 59 2.49 -8.53 1.41
C ASP A 59 2.42 -8.31 2.93
N HIS A 60 1.84 -9.24 3.69
CA HIS A 60 1.83 -9.16 5.15
C HIS A 60 3.26 -9.08 5.72
N THR A 61 4.18 -9.84 5.13
CA THR A 61 5.60 -9.84 5.50
C THR A 61 6.28 -8.49 5.19
N ARG A 62 5.88 -7.82 4.10
CA ARG A 62 6.42 -6.50 3.73
C ARG A 62 5.84 -5.38 4.59
N ALA A 63 4.55 -5.44 4.89
CA ALA A 63 3.89 -4.52 5.82
C ALA A 63 4.52 -4.59 7.21
N LEU A 64 4.75 -5.82 7.71
CA LEU A 64 5.40 -6.04 9.00
C LEU A 64 6.81 -5.47 9.02
N ARG A 65 7.61 -5.67 7.96
CA ARG A 65 8.95 -5.05 7.85
C ARG A 65 8.90 -3.53 7.80
N GLN A 66 7.93 -2.95 7.08
CA GLN A 66 7.77 -1.50 6.98
C GLN A 66 7.43 -0.90 8.35
N LEU A 67 6.51 -1.52 9.09
CA LEU A 67 6.14 -1.14 10.46
C LEU A 67 7.33 -1.29 11.41
N MET A 68 8.04 -2.42 11.35
CA MET A 68 9.25 -2.64 12.15
C MET A 68 10.35 -1.62 11.87
N ARG A 69 10.48 -1.15 10.62
CA ARG A 69 11.44 -0.10 10.24
C ARG A 69 11.01 1.29 10.72
N ALA A 70 9.71 1.58 10.72
CA ALA A 70 9.17 2.84 11.22
C ALA A 70 9.24 2.94 12.76
N SER A 71 9.25 1.80 13.47
CA SER A 71 9.33 1.72 14.93
C SER A 71 10.75 1.65 15.49
N GLN A 72 11.79 1.75 14.65
CA GLN A 72 13.17 1.90 15.14
C GLN A 72 13.35 3.37 15.58
N PRO A 73 13.57 3.64 16.88
CA PRO A 73 13.88 4.99 17.31
C PRO A 73 15.17 5.42 16.60
N ILE A 74 15.17 6.64 16.08
CA ILE A 74 16.39 7.31 15.67
C ILE A 74 17.14 7.53 17.00
N GLU A 75 18.08 6.65 17.33
CA GLU A 75 19.08 6.95 18.35
C GLU A 75 19.92 8.10 17.80
N GLU A 76 19.76 9.26 18.43
CA GLU A 76 20.54 10.50 18.22
C GLU A 76 21.90 10.40 18.90
#